data_AF-A0A695LQN2-F1
#
_entry.id   AF-A0A695LQN2-F1
#
_cell.length_a   1.000
_cell.length_b   1.000
_cell.length_c   1.000
_cell.angle_alpha   90.00
_cell.angle_beta   90.00
_cell.angle_gamma   90.00
#
_symmetry.space_group_name_H-M   'P 1'
#
loop_
_entity.id
_entity.type
_entity.pdbx_description
1 polymer ?
#
loop_
_entity_poly.entity_id
_entity_poly.type
_entity_poly.pdbx_seq_one_letter_code
_entity_poly.pdbx_strand_id
1 'polypeptide(L)'
;RGLEQDNQAVKESVQTVSVVEGGNLTARITANPRNPQLIELKNVLNKLLDVLQARVGSDMNAIHKIFEEYKSLDFRNKLENASGSVELTTNALGDEIVKMLK
;
A
#
# COMPACT_ATOMS: atom_id res chain seq x y z
N ARG A 1 5.22 -32.54 -2.75
CA ARG A 1 4.73 -31.44 -3.61
C ARG A 1 3.60 -30.61 -2.98
N GLY A 2 2.49 -31.17 -2.46
CA GLY A 2 1.44 -30.34 -1.82
C GLY A 2 1.92 -29.59 -0.58
N LEU A 3 2.57 -30.30 0.35
CA LEU A 3 3.13 -29.71 1.57
C LEU A 3 4.20 -28.63 1.29
N GLU A 4 4.99 -28.78 0.22
CA GLU A 4 5.98 -27.77 -0.18
C GLU A 4 5.30 -26.48 -0.67
N GLN A 5 4.22 -26.61 -1.46
CA GLN A 5 3.43 -25.45 -1.90
C GLN A 5 2.75 -24.74 -0.73
N ASP A 6 2.23 -25.50 0.23
CA ASP A 6 1.63 -24.96 1.45
C ASP A 6 2.67 -24.21 2.30
N ASN A 7 3.86 -24.81 2.51
CA ASN A 7 4.96 -24.16 3.22
C ASN A 7 5.47 -22.90 2.51
N GLN A 8 5.50 -22.91 1.17
CA GLN A 8 5.88 -21.74 0.39
C GLN A 8 4.87 -20.61 0.56
N ALA A 9 3.57 -20.90 0.56
CA ALA A 9 2.53 -19.90 0.76
C ALA A 9 2.62 -19.23 2.14
N VAL A 10 2.92 -20.00 3.19
CA VAL A 10 3.14 -19.45 4.54
C VAL A 10 4.36 -18.51 4.55
N LYS A 11 5.48 -18.93 3.96
CA LYS A 11 6.70 -18.09 3.89
C LYS A 11 6.48 -16.80 3.11
N GLU A 12 5.84 -16.88 1.94
CA GLU A 12 5.54 -15.69 1.14
C GLU A 12 4.54 -14.76 1.82
N SER A 13 3.58 -15.31 2.60
CA SER A 13 2.67 -14.49 3.40
C SER A 13 3.43 -13.63 4.41
N VAL A 14 4.39 -14.22 5.14
CA VAL A 14 5.24 -13.49 6.09
C VAL A 14 6.07 -12.42 5.36
N GLN A 15 6.67 -12.77 4.23
CA GLN A 15 7.47 -11.82 3.44
C GLN A 15 6.63 -10.66 2.91
N THR A 16 5.41 -10.95 2.42
CA THR A 16 4.48 -9.93 1.93
C THR A 16 4.13 -8.94 3.03
N VAL A 17 3.86 -9.43 4.25
CA VAL A 17 3.62 -8.56 5.40
C VAL A 17 4.83 -7.66 5.68
N SER A 18 6.05 -8.20 5.69
CA SER A 18 7.25 -7.36 5.89
C SER A 18 7.45 -6.29 4.82
N VAL A 19 7.09 -6.57 3.56
CA VAL A 19 7.12 -5.56 2.47
C VAL A 19 6.07 -4.46 2.70
N VAL A 20 4.88 -4.84 3.15
CA VAL A 20 3.79 -3.92 3.49
C VAL A 20 4.14 -3.07 4.70
N GLU A 21 4.76 -3.64 5.74
CA GLU A 21 5.31 -2.91 6.89
C GLU A 21 6.39 -1.91 6.47
N GLY A 22 7.17 -2.25 5.44
CA GLY A 22 8.13 -1.34 4.80
C GLY A 22 7.48 -0.23 3.96
N GLY A 23 6.14 -0.19 3.86
CA GLY A 23 5.37 0.87 3.23
C GLY A 23 4.90 0.60 1.81
N ASN A 24 5.24 -0.55 1.21
CA ASN A 24 4.75 -0.90 -0.12
C ASN A 24 3.44 -1.68 -0.02
N LEU A 25 2.33 -0.98 -0.28
CA LEU A 25 0.98 -1.55 -0.25
C LEU A 25 0.58 -2.28 -1.54
N THR A 26 1.45 -2.32 -2.56
CA THR A 26 1.21 -3.07 -3.80
C THR A 26 1.57 -4.55 -3.69
N ALA A 27 2.21 -4.96 -2.60
CA ALA A 27 2.65 -6.34 -2.41
C ALA A 27 1.45 -7.30 -2.32
N ARG A 28 1.55 -8.48 -2.92
CA ARG A 28 0.51 -9.51 -2.88
C ARG A 28 1.14 -10.90 -2.76
N ILE A 29 0.40 -11.80 -2.12
CA ILE A 29 0.79 -13.20 -2.01
C ILE A 29 0.40 -13.91 -3.30
N THR A 30 1.39 -14.44 -4.02
CA THR A 30 1.22 -15.08 -5.33
C THR A 30 1.30 -16.60 -5.29
N ALA A 31 1.90 -17.18 -4.25
CA ALA A 31 1.93 -18.62 -4.04
C ALA A 31 0.52 -19.22 -4.05
N ASN A 32 0.45 -20.42 -4.59
CA ASN A 32 -0.80 -21.18 -4.71
C ASN A 32 -0.69 -22.45 -3.86
N PRO A 33 -1.12 -22.39 -2.58
CA PRO A 33 -1.19 -23.56 -1.72
C PRO A 33 -2.26 -24.55 -2.22
N ARG A 34 -2.19 -25.79 -1.76
CA ARG A 34 -3.22 -26.81 -2.01
C ARG A 34 -4.19 -26.96 -0.85
N ASN A 35 -3.75 -26.60 0.37
CA ASN A 35 -4.62 -26.60 1.53
C ASN A 35 -5.74 -25.54 1.35
N PRO A 36 -7.03 -25.92 1.39
CA PRO A 36 -8.14 -25.00 1.18
C PRO A 36 -8.17 -23.82 2.16
N GLN A 37 -7.77 -24.03 3.42
CA GLN A 37 -7.73 -22.98 4.44
C GLN A 37 -6.61 -21.98 4.14
N LEU A 38 -5.47 -22.43 3.61
CA LEU A 38 -4.41 -21.52 3.16
C LEU A 38 -4.79 -20.74 1.91
N ILE A 39 -5.58 -21.33 1.00
CA ILE A 39 -6.14 -20.62 -0.15
C ILE A 39 -7.07 -19.50 0.33
N GLU A 40 -7.97 -19.81 1.27
CA GLU A 40 -8.87 -18.83 1.85
C GLU A 40 -8.09 -17.70 2.56
N LEU A 41 -7.11 -18.05 3.38
CA LEU A 41 -6.24 -17.08 4.06
C LEU A 41 -5.53 -16.16 3.07
N LYS A 42 -4.92 -16.72 2.01
CA LYS A 42 -4.28 -15.93 0.94
C LYS A 42 -5.25 -14.93 0.33
N ASN A 43 -6.46 -15.37 0.00
CA ASN A 43 -7.47 -14.54 -0.65
C ASN A 43 -7.96 -13.42 0.27
N VAL A 44 -8.18 -13.71 1.56
CA VAL A 44 -8.57 -12.69 2.55
C VAL A 44 -7.46 -11.67 2.75
N LEU A 45 -6.20 -12.10 2.87
CA LEU A 45 -5.05 -11.20 3.00
C LEU A 45 -4.88 -10.32 1.75
N ASN A 46 -4.90 -10.89 0.55
CA ASN A 46 -4.80 -10.09 -0.67
C ASN A 46 -5.95 -9.09 -0.81
N LYS A 47 -7.18 -9.47 -0.44
CA LYS A 47 -8.33 -8.55 -0.42
C LYS A 47 -8.14 -7.42 0.59
N LEU A 48 -7.59 -7.70 1.77
CA LEU A 48 -7.22 -6.67 2.74
C LEU A 48 -6.22 -5.68 2.12
N LEU A 49 -5.18 -6.20 1.45
CA LEU A 49 -4.17 -5.36 0.81
C LEU A 49 -4.74 -4.55 -0.36
N ASP A 50 -5.68 -5.09 -1.14
CA ASP A 50 -6.42 -4.35 -2.17
C ASP A 50 -7.20 -3.17 -1.58
N VAL A 51 -7.88 -3.39 -0.45
CA VAL A 51 -8.59 -2.33 0.26
C VAL A 51 -7.62 -1.27 0.77
N LEU A 52 -6.51 -1.67 1.40
CA LEU A 52 -5.50 -0.72 1.89
C LEU A 52 -4.91 0.10 0.76
N GLN A 53 -4.54 -0.54 -0.37
CA GLN A 53 -3.99 0.18 -1.52
C GLN A 53 -4.99 1.17 -2.12
N ALA A 54 -6.26 0.79 -2.28
CA ALA A 54 -7.29 1.67 -2.83
C ALA A 54 -7.63 2.85 -1.89
N ARG A 55 -7.61 2.62 -0.57
CA ARG A 55 -7.93 3.66 0.42
C ARG A 55 -6.75 4.58 0.70
N VAL A 56 -5.56 4.03 0.85
CA VAL A 56 -4.36 4.77 1.24
C VAL A 56 -3.60 5.20 0.01
N GLY A 57 -3.05 4.25 -0.72
CA GLY A 57 -2.12 4.50 -1.81
C GLY A 57 -1.20 3.32 -2.06
N SER A 58 -0.20 3.52 -2.91
CA SER A 58 0.77 2.48 -3.27
C SER A 58 2.01 2.46 -2.36
N ASP A 59 2.49 3.63 -1.96
CA ASP A 59 3.72 3.79 -1.15
C ASP A 59 3.49 4.75 0.02
N MET A 60 3.46 4.18 1.23
CA MET A 60 3.28 4.95 2.47
C MET A 60 4.46 5.90 2.74
N ASN A 61 5.66 5.58 2.27
CA ASN A 61 6.84 6.41 2.48
C ASN A 61 6.77 7.67 1.63
N ALA A 62 6.27 7.57 0.39
CA ALA A 62 6.01 8.72 -0.46
C ALA A 62 4.98 9.67 0.18
N ILE A 63 3.88 9.11 0.69
CA ILE A 63 2.84 9.87 1.43
C ILE A 63 3.45 10.58 2.64
N HIS A 64 4.22 9.85 3.46
CA HIS A 64 4.87 10.43 4.63
C HIS A 64 5.81 11.58 4.28
N LYS A 65 6.62 11.42 3.22
CA LYS A 65 7.51 12.48 2.74
C LYS A 65 6.75 13.75 2.37
N ILE A 66 5.66 13.64 1.62
CA ILE A 66 4.82 14.79 1.24
C ILE A 66 4.20 15.46 2.47
N PHE A 67 3.78 14.69 3.48
CA PHE A 67 3.29 15.27 4.73
C PHE A 67 4.38 16.03 5.50
N GLU A 68 5.63 15.57 5.52
CA GLU A 68 6.72 16.32 6.15
C GLU A 68 7.05 17.62 5.41
N GLU A 69 7.00 17.62 4.07
CA GLU A 69 7.13 18.83 3.26
C GLU A 69 6.01 19.83 3.57
N TYR A 70 4.76 19.36 3.64
CA TYR A 70 3.60 20.22 3.94
C TYR A 70 3.65 20.77 5.38
N LYS A 71 4.16 19.99 6.35
CA LYS A 71 4.42 20.47 7.72
C LYS A 71 5.45 21.59 7.76
N SER A 72 6.41 21.61 6.82
CA SER A 72 7.38 22.69 6.65
C SER A 72 6.87 23.87 5.83
N LEU A 73 5.57 23.89 5.50
CA LEU A 73 4.90 24.87 4.64
C LEU A 73 5.38 24.87 3.18
N ASP A 74 6.02 23.79 2.73
CA ASP A 74 6.39 23.61 1.32
C ASP A 74 5.35 22.75 0.61
N PHE A 75 4.47 23.40 -0.15
CA PHE A 75 3.36 22.77 -0.87
C PHE A 75 3.64 22.58 -2.37
N ARG A 76 4.89 22.71 -2.81
CA ARG A 76 5.24 22.68 -4.25
C ARG A 76 5.16 21.28 -4.85
N ASN A 77 5.44 20.25 -4.05
CA ASN A 77 5.47 18.86 -4.49
C ASN A 77 4.14 18.15 -4.27
N LYS A 78 3.99 17.02 -4.98
CA LYS A 78 2.80 16.17 -4.96
C LYS A 78 3.19 14.71 -5.10
N LEU A 79 2.26 13.84 -4.73
CA LEU A 79 2.36 12.41 -4.97
C LEU A 79 2.11 12.12 -6.46
N GLU A 80 3.13 11.62 -7.15
CA GLU A 80 2.97 11.15 -8.53
C GLU A 80 2.19 9.84 -8.58
N ASN A 81 1.43 9.62 -9.66
CA ASN A 81 0.64 8.40 -9.88
C ASN A 81 -0.33 8.08 -8.72
N ALA A 82 -0.79 9.11 -8.00
CA ALA A 82 -1.75 8.99 -6.93
C ALA A 82 -3.00 8.22 -7.40
N SER A 83 -3.30 7.14 -6.70
CA SER A 83 -4.42 6.25 -7.03
C SER A 83 -5.25 5.91 -5.79
N GLY A 84 -4.64 5.97 -4.60
CA GLY A 84 -5.33 5.84 -3.33
C GLY A 84 -6.11 7.09 -2.92
N SER A 85 -7.18 6.90 -2.16
CA SER A 85 -8.02 8.03 -1.70
C SER A 85 -7.24 9.05 -0.85
N VAL A 86 -6.32 8.59 0.00
CA VAL A 86 -5.43 9.47 0.77
C VAL A 86 -4.47 10.22 -0.16
N GLU A 87 -3.76 9.52 -1.06
CA GLU A 87 -2.84 10.18 -2.02
C GLU A 87 -3.54 11.29 -2.83
N LEU A 88 -4.72 10.99 -3.38
CA LEU A 88 -5.51 11.93 -4.17
C LEU A 88 -5.96 13.13 -3.35
N THR A 89 -6.43 12.89 -2.12
CA THR A 89 -6.86 13.96 -1.20
C THR A 89 -5.69 14.84 -0.81
N THR A 90 -4.52 14.27 -0.52
CA THR A 90 -3.30 15.01 -0.20
C THR A 90 -2.94 15.97 -1.33
N ASN A 91 -2.92 15.49 -2.58
CA ASN A 91 -2.64 16.34 -3.74
C ASN A 91 -3.65 17.47 -3.90
N ALA A 92 -4.95 17.18 -3.74
CA ALA A 92 -6.01 18.17 -3.83
C ALA A 92 -5.90 19.27 -2.76
N LEU A 93 -5.56 18.89 -1.53
CA LEU A 93 -5.33 19.84 -0.43
C LEU A 93 -4.09 20.71 -0.70
N GLY A 94 -2.98 20.11 -1.16
CA GLY A 94 -1.78 20.85 -1.53
C GLY A 94 -2.07 21.89 -2.62
N ASP A 95 -2.83 21.51 -3.65
CA ASP A 95 -3.28 22.42 -4.70
C ASP A 95 -4.10 23.60 -4.17
N GLU A 96 -5.02 23.34 -3.26
CA GLU A 96 -5.88 24.38 -2.72
C GLU A 96 -5.10 25.36 -1.85
N ILE A 97 -4.14 24.87 -1.04
CA ILE A 97 -3.26 25.72 -0.25
C ILE A 97 -2.39 26.61 -1.15
N VAL A 98 -1.81 26.06 -2.22
CA VAL A 98 -1.02 26.85 -3.18
C VAL A 98 -1.84 27.95 -3.83
N LYS A 99 -3.13 27.72 -4.10
CA LYS A 99 -4.02 28.78 -4.62
C LYS A 99 -4.26 29.88 -3.59
N MET A 100 -4.43 29.55 -2.31
CA MET A 100 -4.65 30.53 -1.25
C MET A 100 -3.44 31.43 -0.96
N LEU A 101 -2.23 30.94 -1.28
CA LEU A 101 -0.97 31.68 -1.08
C LEU A 101 -0.59 32.61 -2.24
N LYS A 102 -1.34 32.58 -3.35
CA LYS A 102 -1.13 33.44 -4.52
C LYS A 102 -2.02 34.68 -4.46
#